data_AF-S7WZE9-F1
#
_entry.id   AF-S7WZE9-F1
#
_cell.length_a   1.000
_cell.length_b   1.000
_cell.length_c   1.000
_cell.angle_alpha   90.00
_cell.angle_beta   90.00
_cell.angle_gamma   90.00
#
_symmetry.space_group_name_H-M   'P 1'
#
loop_
_entity.id
_entity.type
_entity.pdbx_description
1 polymer ?
#
loop_
_entity_poly.entity_id
_entity_poly.type
_entity_poly.pdbx_seq_one_letter_code
_entity_poly.pdbx_strand_id
1 'polypeptide(L)'
;MLAKDVHGKMIRDIPLNQEDWYFTCQDFIQAIYEISKKEAPMQIRYLEIKKDKKTLVDLVYKFSIRKVVLNVNGKEKEMDWESGRDLASLVFIPDYDYDLAMEEEPEKNGQYLDCGDGLWHEFEKGIINLDPSFDAKKKITQTLSDLL
;
A
#
# COMPACT_ATOMS: atom_id res chain seq x y z
N MET A 1 -16.80 8.30 25.50
CA MET A 1 -17.47 7.75 26.70
C MET A 1 -16.37 7.42 27.71
N LEU A 2 -16.45 7.91 28.95
CA LEU A 2 -15.45 7.64 29.99
C LEU A 2 -15.90 6.40 30.75
N ALA A 3 -15.02 5.42 30.89
CA ALA A 3 -15.26 4.23 31.69
C ALA A 3 -14.48 4.32 33.00
N LYS A 4 -14.85 3.51 33.99
CA LYS A 4 -14.14 3.44 35.26
C LYS A 4 -13.45 2.08 35.36
N ASP A 5 -12.20 2.06 35.81
CA ASP A 5 -11.53 0.81 36.16
C ASP A 5 -12.18 0.15 37.38
N VAL A 6 -11.70 -1.05 37.70
CA VAL A 6 -12.09 -1.82 38.89
C VAL A 6 -11.83 -1.09 40.22
N HIS A 7 -11.10 0.03 40.19
CA HIS A 7 -10.80 0.89 41.32
C HIS A 7 -11.54 2.24 41.27
N GLY A 8 -12.48 2.42 40.34
CA GLY A 8 -13.27 3.65 40.19
C GLY A 8 -12.52 4.82 39.56
N LYS A 9 -11.28 4.62 39.09
CA LYS A 9 -10.51 5.64 38.37
C LYS A 9 -11.07 5.77 36.97
N MET A 10 -11.34 7.01 36.57
CA MET A 10 -11.76 7.32 35.21
C MET A 10 -10.64 6.94 34.24
N ILE A 11 -10.86 5.92 33.45
CA ILE A 11 -9.99 5.53 32.33
C ILE A 11 -10.62 5.98 31.03
N ARG A 12 -9.78 6.41 30.10
CA ARG A 12 -10.17 6.51 28.70
C ARG A 12 -10.04 5.11 28.10
N ASP A 13 -11.16 4.41 27.94
CA ASP A 13 -11.24 3.10 27.27
C ASP A 13 -11.12 3.20 25.74
N ILE A 14 -10.89 4.40 25.21
CA ILE A 14 -10.80 4.68 23.79
C ILE A 14 -9.42 5.28 23.51
N PRO A 15 -8.65 4.71 22.56
CA PRO A 15 -7.40 5.30 22.09
C PRO A 15 -7.58 6.77 21.70
N LEU A 16 -6.61 7.60 22.08
CA LEU A 16 -6.66 9.04 21.77
C LEU A 16 -6.59 9.30 20.27
N ASN A 17 -5.78 8.50 19.57
CA ASN A 17 -5.77 8.44 18.12
C ASN A 17 -6.41 7.12 17.68
N GLN A 18 -7.68 7.20 17.27
CA GLN A 18 -8.43 6.02 16.83
C GLN A 18 -7.95 5.50 15.48
N GLU A 19 -7.46 6.40 14.61
CA GLU A 19 -6.96 6.06 13.29
C GLU A 19 -5.65 5.28 13.39
N ASP A 20 -4.67 5.78 14.14
CA ASP A 20 -3.41 5.05 14.39
C ASP A 20 -3.66 3.70 15.07
N TRP A 21 -4.62 3.66 16.00
CA TRP A 21 -5.00 2.41 16.66
C TRP A 21 -5.58 1.41 15.66
N TYR A 22 -6.47 1.85 14.78
CA TYR A 22 -7.06 1.01 13.75
C TYR A 22 -6.00 0.46 12.80
N PHE A 23 -5.11 1.31 12.28
CA PHE A 23 -4.01 0.85 11.43
C PHE A 23 -3.07 -0.11 12.18
N THR A 24 -2.81 0.13 13.47
CA THR A 24 -2.01 -0.79 14.30
C THR A 24 -2.68 -2.17 14.43
N CYS A 25 -4.02 -2.21 14.56
CA CYS A 25 -4.76 -3.46 14.57
C CYS A 25 -4.65 -4.18 13.22
N GLN A 26 -4.74 -3.45 12.10
CA GLN A 26 -4.53 -4.02 10.77
C GLN A 26 -3.12 -4.61 10.61
N ASP A 27 -2.08 -3.90 11.07
CA ASP A 27 -0.70 -4.38 11.01
C ASP A 27 -0.54 -5.70 11.79
N PHE A 28 -1.18 -5.82 12.96
CA PHE A 28 -1.17 -7.07 13.72
C PHE A 28 -1.89 -8.21 13.00
N ILE A 29 -3.04 -7.94 12.38
CA ILE A 29 -3.77 -8.93 11.60
C ILE A 29 -2.89 -9.45 10.46
N GLN A 30 -2.26 -8.55 9.70
CA GLN A 30 -1.36 -8.90 8.61
C GLN A 30 -0.13 -9.68 9.09
N ALA A 31 0.49 -9.26 10.20
CA ALA A 31 1.61 -9.98 10.81
C ALA A 31 1.23 -11.42 11.23
N ILE A 32 0.02 -11.62 11.77
CA ILE A 32 -0.47 -12.95 12.15
C ILE A 32 -0.65 -13.83 10.89
N TYR A 33 -1.24 -13.29 9.82
CA TYR A 33 -1.41 -14.04 8.56
C TYR A 33 -0.08 -14.40 7.92
N GLU A 34 0.88 -13.47 7.91
CA GLU A 34 2.25 -13.67 7.41
C GLU A 34 2.98 -14.77 8.21
N ILE A 35 3.01 -14.67 9.54
CA ILE A 35 3.69 -15.66 10.41
C ILE A 35 3.03 -17.03 10.31
N SER A 36 1.71 -17.09 10.21
CA SER A 36 0.97 -18.35 10.07
C SER A 36 1.06 -18.95 8.66
N LYS A 37 1.70 -18.26 7.70
CA LYS A 37 1.84 -18.67 6.30
C LYS A 37 0.50 -18.96 5.62
N LYS A 38 -0.57 -18.31 6.09
CA LYS A 38 -1.90 -18.41 5.47
C LYS A 38 -1.98 -17.62 4.17
N GLU A 39 -1.22 -16.54 4.09
CA GLU A 39 -1.15 -15.63 2.94
C GLU A 39 0.31 -15.32 2.60
N ALA A 40 0.55 -14.96 1.32
CA ALA A 40 1.83 -14.41 0.92
C ALA A 40 2.00 -12.99 1.49
N PRO A 41 3.24 -12.50 1.70
CA PRO A 41 3.47 -11.11 2.07
C PRO A 41 2.81 -10.17 1.06
N MET A 42 2.19 -9.09 1.55
CA MET A 42 1.61 -8.06 0.70
C MET A 42 2.70 -7.48 -0.21
N GLN A 43 2.41 -7.44 -1.51
CA GLN A 43 3.31 -6.92 -2.52
C GLN A 43 2.60 -5.86 -3.35
N ILE A 44 3.18 -4.67 -3.47
CA ILE A 44 2.72 -3.63 -4.40
C ILE A 44 3.76 -3.53 -5.50
N ARG A 45 3.32 -3.54 -6.76
CA ARG A 45 4.22 -3.45 -7.92
C ARG A 45 3.84 -2.25 -8.77
N TYR A 46 4.84 -1.48 -9.16
CA TYR A 46 4.67 -0.34 -10.05
C TYR A 46 5.55 -0.49 -11.26
N LEU A 47 4.98 -0.18 -12.42
CA LEU A 47 5.66 -0.29 -13.69
C LEU A 47 5.47 1.01 -14.50
N GLU A 48 6.58 1.63 -14.87
CA GLU A 48 6.61 2.73 -15.84
C GLU A 48 7.30 2.28 -17.13
N ILE A 49 6.63 2.49 -18.26
CA ILE A 49 7.17 2.25 -19.60
C ILE A 49 7.16 3.57 -20.38
N LYS A 50 8.34 4.04 -20.76
CA LYS A 50 8.50 5.30 -21.50
C LYS A 50 9.62 5.20 -22.53
N LYS A 51 9.25 5.27 -23.82
CA LYS A 51 10.20 5.31 -24.95
C LYS A 51 11.27 4.22 -24.84
N ASP A 52 10.81 2.98 -24.70
CA ASP A 52 11.63 1.76 -24.57
C ASP A 52 12.46 1.63 -23.28
N LYS A 53 12.29 2.55 -22.32
CA LYS A 53 12.79 2.37 -20.96
C LYS A 53 11.68 1.81 -20.07
N LYS A 54 11.99 0.69 -19.41
CA LYS A 54 11.15 0.05 -18.40
C LYS A 54 11.71 0.32 -17.01
N THR A 55 10.87 0.78 -16.10
CA THR A 55 11.20 0.94 -14.68
C THR A 55 10.20 0.14 -13.87
N LEU A 56 10.67 -0.94 -13.26
CA LEU A 56 9.90 -1.79 -12.35
C LEU A 56 10.30 -1.48 -10.91
N VAL A 57 9.28 -1.29 -10.07
CA VAL A 57 9.40 -1.09 -8.63
C VAL A 57 8.55 -2.13 -7.93
N ASP A 58 9.17 -2.97 -7.10
CA ASP A 58 8.47 -3.92 -6.24
C ASP A 58 8.63 -3.51 -4.78
N LEU A 59 7.53 -3.43 -4.05
CA LEU A 59 7.50 -3.21 -2.60
C LEU A 59 6.95 -4.46 -1.94
N VAL A 60 7.76 -5.12 -1.11
CA VAL A 60 7.33 -6.27 -0.32
C VAL A 60 7.26 -5.88 1.14
N TYR A 61 6.05 -5.96 1.70
CA TYR A 61 5.76 -5.58 3.07
C TYR A 61 5.90 -6.79 4.00
N LYS A 62 6.71 -6.63 5.06
CA LYS A 62 6.91 -7.62 6.11
C LYS A 62 6.40 -7.03 7.42
N PHE A 63 5.12 -7.26 7.71
CA PHE A 63 4.42 -6.71 8.86
C PHE A 63 4.98 -7.26 10.18
N SER A 64 5.36 -8.54 10.20
CA SER A 64 5.89 -9.23 11.39
C SER A 64 7.13 -8.56 12.00
N ILE A 65 7.94 -7.92 11.14
CA ILE A 65 9.19 -7.24 11.51
C ILE A 65 9.19 -5.75 11.18
N ARG A 66 8.03 -5.21 10.76
CA ARG A 66 7.87 -3.81 10.31
C ARG A 66 8.97 -3.38 9.34
N LYS A 67 9.12 -4.11 8.23
CA LYS A 67 10.10 -3.80 7.18
C LYS A 67 9.40 -3.74 5.81
N VAL A 68 9.81 -2.77 5.00
CA VAL A 68 9.48 -2.75 3.57
C VAL A 68 10.75 -2.97 2.76
N VAL A 69 10.73 -4.01 1.93
CA VAL A 69 11.81 -4.29 0.98
C VAL A 69 11.43 -3.66 -0.35
N LEU A 70 12.19 -2.65 -0.76
CA LEU A 70 12.01 -1.96 -2.03
C LEU A 70 12.99 -2.55 -3.05
N ASN A 71 12.50 -2.96 -4.21
CA ASN A 71 13.34 -3.37 -5.33
C ASN A 71 13.08 -2.44 -6.51
N VAL A 72 14.13 -1.84 -7.06
CA VAL A 72 14.04 -1.01 -8.27
C VAL A 72 14.89 -1.64 -9.36
N ASN A 73 14.27 -2.13 -10.43
CA ASN A 73 14.94 -2.82 -11.54
C ASN A 73 15.92 -3.91 -11.10
N GLY A 74 15.53 -4.75 -10.14
CA GLY A 74 16.33 -5.83 -9.58
C GLY A 74 17.25 -5.42 -8.43
N LYS A 75 17.37 -4.13 -8.10
CA LYS A 75 18.25 -3.64 -7.03
C LYS A 75 17.46 -3.37 -5.75
N GLU A 76 17.81 -4.09 -4.69
CA GLU A 76 17.22 -3.88 -3.37
C GLU A 76 17.70 -2.57 -2.74
N LYS A 77 16.76 -1.81 -2.19
CA LYS A 77 16.92 -0.62 -1.36
C LYS A 77 16.09 -0.82 -0.08
N GLU A 78 16.48 -0.18 1.00
CA GLU A 78 15.63 -0.13 2.20
C GLU A 78 14.69 1.07 2.12
N MET A 79 13.41 0.83 2.45
CA MET A 79 12.41 1.87 2.65
C MET A 79 12.02 1.88 4.12
N ASP A 80 11.89 3.06 4.69
CA ASP A 80 11.35 3.24 6.05
C ASP A 80 9.92 2.68 6.15
N TRP A 81 9.62 2.05 7.28
CA TRP A 81 8.34 1.37 7.50
C TRP A 81 7.15 2.33 7.41
N GLU A 82 7.23 3.49 8.07
CA GLU A 82 6.12 4.45 8.10
C GLU A 82 5.88 5.02 6.70
N SER A 83 6.96 5.34 5.97
CA SER A 83 6.86 5.79 4.57
C SER A 83 6.18 4.75 3.68
N GLY A 84 6.52 3.47 3.85
CA GLY A 84 5.91 2.39 3.10
C GLY A 84 4.44 2.19 3.45
N ARG A 85 4.10 2.28 4.73
CA ARG A 85 2.72 2.18 5.26
C ARG A 85 1.84 3.33 4.75
N ASP A 86 2.37 4.55 4.69
CA ASP A 86 1.69 5.71 4.11
C ASP A 86 1.39 5.46 2.62
N LEU A 87 2.36 4.93 1.87
CA LEU A 87 2.15 4.58 0.46
C LEU A 87 1.09 3.48 0.29
N ALA A 88 1.13 2.42 1.11
CA ALA A 88 0.11 1.37 1.06
C ALA A 88 -1.28 1.95 1.36
N SER A 89 -1.39 2.80 2.38
CA SER A 89 -2.64 3.49 2.71
C SER A 89 -3.17 4.32 1.55
N LEU A 90 -2.30 5.01 0.81
CA LEU A 90 -2.69 5.73 -0.41
C LEU A 90 -3.19 4.80 -1.51
N VAL A 91 -2.53 3.65 -1.70
CA VAL A 91 -2.89 2.66 -2.73
C VAL A 91 -4.28 2.05 -2.49
N PHE A 92 -4.72 1.94 -1.24
CA PHE A 92 -6.06 1.41 -0.92
C PHE A 92 -7.18 2.46 -0.88
N ILE A 93 -6.91 3.73 -1.24
CA ILE A 93 -7.95 4.79 -1.32
C ILE A 93 -8.73 4.79 -2.65
N PRO A 94 -8.10 4.71 -3.83
CA PRO A 94 -8.81 4.68 -5.11
C PRO A 94 -9.71 3.45 -5.27
N ASP A 95 -10.63 3.56 -6.22
CA ASP A 95 -11.31 2.41 -6.80
C ASP A 95 -10.51 1.88 -8.01
N TYR A 96 -10.67 0.59 -8.30
CA TYR A 96 -9.95 -0.12 -9.35
C TYR A 96 -10.95 -0.73 -10.33
N ASP A 97 -10.80 -0.39 -11.61
CA ASP A 97 -11.63 -0.96 -12.66
C ASP A 97 -11.05 -2.32 -13.09
N TYR A 98 -11.68 -3.38 -12.59
CA TYR A 98 -11.29 -4.77 -12.88
C TYR A 98 -11.64 -5.22 -14.30
N ASP A 99 -12.57 -4.55 -14.99
CA ASP A 99 -12.87 -4.86 -16.39
C ASP A 99 -11.73 -4.41 -17.33
N LEU A 100 -10.89 -3.47 -16.86
CA LEU A 100 -9.71 -2.95 -17.57
C LEU A 100 -8.38 -3.54 -17.06
N ALA A 101 -8.43 -4.41 -16.05
CA ALA A 101 -7.25 -4.98 -15.44
C ALA A 101 -6.57 -6.02 -16.36
N MET A 102 -5.25 -6.17 -16.20
CA MET A 102 -4.46 -7.10 -17.00
C MET A 102 -3.79 -8.14 -16.09
N GLU A 103 -3.92 -9.42 -16.43
CA GLU A 103 -3.22 -10.51 -15.72
C GLU A 103 -1.72 -10.55 -16.07
N GLU A 104 -1.39 -10.21 -17.32
CA GLU A 104 -0.01 -10.19 -17.81
C GLU A 104 0.65 -8.83 -17.61
N GLU A 105 1.97 -8.83 -17.49
CA GLU A 105 2.75 -7.61 -17.31
C GLU A 105 2.63 -6.69 -18.54
N PRO A 106 2.26 -5.40 -18.37
CA PRO A 106 2.10 -4.47 -19.48
C PRO A 106 3.37 -4.27 -20.33
N GLU A 107 3.16 -4.08 -21.64
CA GLU A 107 4.24 -3.80 -22.61
C GLU A 107 4.14 -2.41 -23.26
N LYS A 108 2.97 -1.77 -23.18
CA LYS A 108 2.73 -0.46 -23.80
C LYS A 108 3.26 0.67 -22.93
N ASN A 109 3.55 1.81 -23.56
CA ASN A 109 3.92 3.02 -22.82
C ASN A 109 2.78 3.40 -21.86
N GLY A 110 3.12 3.66 -20.61
CA GLY A 110 2.15 3.94 -19.56
C GLY A 110 2.74 3.77 -18.16
N GLN A 111 1.88 4.01 -17.17
CA GLN A 111 2.16 3.77 -15.77
C GLN A 111 1.11 2.80 -15.25
N TYR A 112 1.56 1.77 -14.55
CA TYR A 112 0.74 0.65 -14.12
C TYR A 112 0.99 0.32 -12.66
N LEU A 113 -0.04 -0.16 -11.97
CA LEU A 113 0.00 -0.57 -10.57
C LEU A 113 -0.64 -1.94 -10.40
N ASP A 114 0.02 -2.80 -9.65
CA ASP A 114 -0.59 -3.94 -8.96
C ASP A 114 -0.64 -3.62 -7.47
N CYS A 115 -1.84 -3.63 -6.91
CA CYS A 115 -2.11 -3.27 -5.52
C CYS A 115 -2.02 -4.45 -4.54
N GLY A 116 -1.61 -5.63 -5.01
CA GLY A 116 -1.40 -6.85 -4.23
C GLY A 116 -2.36 -7.99 -4.55
N ASP A 117 -3.16 -7.85 -5.60
CA ASP A 117 -4.08 -8.87 -6.10
C ASP A 117 -3.53 -9.64 -7.31
N GLY A 118 -2.38 -9.21 -7.84
CA GLY A 118 -1.73 -9.83 -8.98
C GLY A 118 -2.19 -9.28 -10.33
N LEU A 119 -3.06 -8.27 -10.36
CA LEU A 119 -3.56 -7.64 -11.57
C LEU A 119 -2.92 -6.28 -11.80
N TRP A 120 -2.69 -5.93 -13.06
CA TRP A 120 -2.14 -4.64 -13.45
C TRP A 120 -3.22 -3.66 -13.88
N HIS A 121 -3.24 -2.49 -13.26
CA HIS A 121 -4.16 -1.39 -13.56
C HIS A 121 -3.41 -0.19 -14.15
N GLU A 122 -3.84 0.29 -15.31
CA GLU A 122 -3.30 1.51 -15.93
C GLU A 122 -3.77 2.76 -15.17
N PHE A 123 -2.85 3.64 -14.72
CA PHE A 123 -3.19 4.83 -13.91
C PHE A 123 -4.18 5.79 -14.60
N GLU A 124 -4.09 5.92 -15.92
CA GLU A 124 -4.94 6.86 -16.67
C GLU A 124 -6.41 6.41 -16.71
N LYS A 125 -6.68 5.10 -16.75
CA LYS A 125 -8.02 4.55 -17.02
C LYS A 125 -8.52 3.56 -15.98
N GLY A 126 -7.65 2.68 -15.49
CA GLY A 126 -8.01 1.57 -14.59
C GLY A 126 -8.01 1.91 -13.10
N ILE A 127 -7.61 3.14 -12.73
CA ILE A 127 -7.60 3.61 -11.35
C ILE A 127 -8.46 4.89 -11.26
N ILE A 128 -9.35 4.96 -10.28
CA ILE A 128 -10.37 6.01 -10.15
C ILE A 128 -10.29 6.62 -8.75
N ASN A 129 -10.07 7.94 -8.65
CA ASN A 129 -10.13 8.62 -7.36
C ASN A 129 -11.58 8.63 -6.85
N LEU A 130 -11.82 8.13 -5.63
CA LEU A 130 -13.15 8.10 -5.01
C LEU A 130 -13.62 9.50 -4.57
N ASP A 131 -12.70 10.36 -4.16
CA ASP A 131 -13.00 11.72 -3.69
C ASP A 131 -12.38 12.76 -4.65
N PRO A 132 -13.20 13.62 -5.29
CA PRO A 132 -12.70 14.70 -6.15
C PRO A 132 -11.78 15.70 -5.45
N SER A 133 -11.85 15.81 -4.12
CA SER A 133 -11.01 16.69 -3.32
C SER A 133 -9.64 16.09 -2.99
N PHE A 134 -9.45 14.79 -3.22
CA PHE A 134 -8.21 14.08 -2.91
C PHE A 134 -7.71 13.24 -4.10
N ASP A 135 -6.64 13.71 -4.73
CA ASP A 135 -6.02 13.02 -5.86
C ASP A 135 -5.02 11.97 -5.36
N ALA A 136 -5.53 10.78 -5.01
CA ALA A 136 -4.72 9.64 -4.58
C ALA A 136 -3.78 9.18 -5.70
N LYS A 137 -4.26 9.08 -6.95
CA LYS A 137 -3.43 8.68 -8.11
C LYS A 137 -2.18 9.52 -8.26
N LYS A 138 -2.32 10.84 -8.18
CA LYS A 138 -1.18 11.76 -8.27
C LYS A 138 -0.21 11.59 -7.11
N LYS A 139 -0.72 11.39 -5.89
CA LYS A 139 0.14 11.17 -4.71
C LYS A 139 0.91 9.85 -4.79
N ILE A 140 0.25 8.78 -5.23
CA ILE A 140 0.89 7.47 -5.42
C ILE A 140 2.00 7.58 -6.47
N THR A 141 1.70 8.11 -7.67
CA THR A 141 2.69 8.25 -8.74
C THR A 141 3.85 9.16 -8.35
N GLN A 142 3.60 10.26 -7.65
CA GLN A 142 4.67 11.13 -7.13
C GLN A 142 5.56 10.39 -6.12
N THR A 143 4.95 9.72 -5.14
CA THR A 143 5.69 8.98 -4.11
C THR A 143 6.57 7.89 -4.73
N LEU A 144 6.02 7.12 -5.68
CA LEU A 144 6.78 6.08 -6.39
C LEU A 144 7.88 6.66 -7.26
N SER A 145 7.65 7.81 -7.90
CA SER A 145 8.67 8.49 -8.70
C SER A 145 9.84 8.99 -7.85
N ASP A 146 9.57 9.43 -6.62
CA ASP A 146 10.59 9.91 -5.69
C ASP A 146 11.51 8.78 -5.15
N LEU A 147 11.10 7.50 -5.31
CA LEU A 147 11.89 6.32 -4.92
C LEU A 147 12.92 5.87 -5.98
N LEU A 148 12.79 6.35 -7.21
CA LEU A 148 13.61 5.95 -8.37
C LEU A 148 14.98 6.63 -8.36
#